data_AF-A0A969ATY3-F1
#
_entry.id   AF-A0A969ATY3-F1
#
_cell.length_a   1.000
_cell.length_b   1.000
_cell.length_c   1.000
_cell.angle_alpha   90.00
_cell.angle_beta   90.00
_cell.angle_gamma   90.00
#
_symmetry.space_group_name_H-M   'P 1'
#
loop_
_entity.id
_entity.type
_entity.pdbx_description
1 polymer ?
#
loop_
_entity_poly.entity_id
_entity_poly.type
_entity_poly.pdbx_seq_one_letter_code
_entity_poly.pdbx_strand_id
1 'polypeptide(L)'
;MIYGNYADPSAPEADELATQKTNWIRFGNSIHLKLLMRQSIADPSVSSAVIDLVNSQNGLFIEDESQLARIRFQGETGQNWNPMYARREQGVGQFYIASNSAITKMTELSDPRLSVIYNVADKTGTIVGIDQGDIVNRQELAAGDVSFPSSVAYGPANDVILTSHWEVMFLRAEADMRFGTNDDETEMFNAAVTAHFDYIGATLGNYLSTEVVYNAGESTEAKSNLIGIQKWISFNGLQESEGWIEARRFNTSSSPIFTGGATPILIPHQDHNWQMAYFQLDICIHKQSLISIRIMFLL
;
A
#
# COMPACT_ATOMS: atom_id res chain seq x y z
N MET A 1 19.98 -23.13 16.16
CA MET A 1 20.21 -21.87 16.89
C MET A 1 21.51 -21.30 16.36
N ILE A 2 21.44 -20.43 15.36
CA ILE A 2 22.63 -19.77 14.78
C ILE A 2 22.45 -18.29 15.13
N TYR A 3 23.00 -17.87 16.27
CA TYR A 3 23.20 -16.46 16.59
C TYR A 3 24.65 -16.15 16.21
N GLY A 4 24.84 -15.41 15.12
CA GLY A 4 26.10 -14.78 14.77
C GLY A 4 26.06 -13.34 15.27
N ASN A 5 26.81 -13.06 16.34
CA ASN A 5 27.02 -11.72 16.90
C ASN A 5 27.87 -10.85 15.95
N TYR A 6 27.27 -10.38 14.86
CA TYR A 6 27.79 -9.25 14.10
C TYR A 6 26.69 -8.19 14.05
N ALA A 7 26.45 -7.54 15.19
CA ALA A 7 25.71 -6.30 15.21
C ALA A 7 26.61 -5.24 14.57
N ASP A 8 26.39 -4.98 13.29
CA ASP A 8 26.88 -3.76 12.67
C ASP A 8 26.16 -2.59 13.36
N PRO A 9 26.85 -1.71 14.10
CA PRO A 9 26.22 -0.59 14.80
C PRO A 9 25.61 0.44 13.84
N SER A 10 25.83 0.31 12.52
CA SER A 10 25.21 1.11 11.46
C SER A 10 24.03 0.42 10.75
N ALA A 11 23.75 -0.85 11.07
CA ALA A 11 22.59 -1.55 10.52
C ALA A 11 21.29 -1.05 11.19
N PRO A 12 20.20 -0.84 10.41
CA PRO A 12 18.88 -0.65 11.00
C PRO A 12 18.61 -1.78 11.99
N GLU A 13 18.11 -1.45 13.20
CA GLU A 13 17.93 -2.43 14.29
C GLU A 13 17.21 -3.68 13.77
N ALA A 14 17.98 -4.74 13.52
CA ALA A 14 17.55 -5.84 12.65
C ALA A 14 16.66 -6.87 13.36
N ASP A 15 16.16 -6.60 14.58
CA ASP A 15 15.63 -7.67 15.42
C ASP A 15 14.47 -7.29 16.36
N GLU A 16 13.48 -6.54 15.88
CA GLU A 16 12.26 -6.27 16.67
C GLU A 16 11.05 -7.16 16.36
N LEU A 17 11.02 -7.87 15.23
CA LEU A 17 10.10 -9.01 15.11
C LEU A 17 10.49 -10.13 16.10
N ALA A 18 11.78 -10.24 16.46
CA ALA A 18 12.32 -11.32 17.27
C ALA A 18 12.19 -11.14 18.78
N THR A 19 11.92 -9.94 19.30
CA THR A 19 11.78 -9.74 20.75
C THR A 19 10.53 -10.44 21.31
N GLN A 20 9.58 -10.87 20.47
CA GLN A 20 8.51 -11.79 20.89
C GLN A 20 8.17 -12.80 19.78
N LYS A 21 8.40 -14.10 20.02
CA LYS A 21 7.96 -15.23 19.17
C LYS A 21 6.51 -15.08 18.65
N THR A 22 5.66 -14.46 19.45
CA THR A 22 4.26 -14.15 19.13
C THR A 22 4.12 -13.21 17.92
N ASN A 23 4.97 -12.19 17.79
CA ASN A 23 4.90 -11.24 16.67
C ASN A 23 5.27 -11.90 15.34
N TRP A 24 6.19 -12.87 15.34
CA TRP A 24 6.45 -13.71 14.17
C TRP A 24 5.26 -14.59 13.78
N ILE A 25 4.53 -15.12 14.77
CA ILE A 25 3.29 -15.87 14.51
C ILE A 25 2.24 -14.94 13.90
N ARG A 26 2.10 -13.72 14.45
CA ARG A 26 1.20 -12.69 13.92
C ARG A 26 1.52 -12.34 12.46
N PHE A 27 2.78 -12.04 12.19
CA PHE A 27 3.24 -11.76 10.84
C PHE A 27 3.00 -12.94 9.90
N GLY A 28 3.33 -14.17 10.33
CA GLY A 28 3.12 -15.40 9.56
C GLY A 28 1.66 -15.64 9.18
N ASN A 29 0.74 -15.47 10.14
CA ASN A 29 -0.70 -15.59 9.89
C ASN A 29 -1.20 -14.48 8.96
N SER A 30 -0.75 -13.24 9.16
CA SER A 30 -1.13 -12.10 8.32
C SER A 30 -0.69 -12.25 6.87
N ILE A 31 0.54 -12.73 6.61
CA ILE A 31 0.99 -13.02 5.24
C ILE A 31 0.26 -14.23 4.64
N HIS A 32 -0.11 -15.22 5.47
CA HIS A 32 -0.87 -16.37 5.01
C HIS A 32 -2.27 -15.93 4.53
N LEU A 33 -2.96 -15.12 5.32
CA LEU A 33 -4.24 -14.52 4.92
C LEU A 33 -4.10 -13.69 3.63
N LYS A 34 -3.06 -12.84 3.55
CA LYS A 34 -2.76 -12.04 2.35
C LYS A 34 -2.63 -12.91 1.10
N LEU A 35 -1.89 -14.03 1.18
CA LEU A 35 -1.70 -14.95 0.06
C LEU A 35 -2.99 -15.69 -0.32
N LEU A 36 -3.79 -16.12 0.65
CA LEU A 36 -5.08 -16.76 0.38
C LEU A 36 -6.04 -15.78 -0.32
N MET A 37 -6.14 -14.55 0.18
CA MET A 37 -6.99 -13.51 -0.44
C MET A 37 -6.51 -13.14 -1.84
N ARG A 38 -5.21 -13.18 -2.13
CA ARG A 38 -4.69 -12.98 -3.49
C ARG A 38 -5.10 -14.07 -4.48
N GLN A 39 -5.29 -15.29 -3.99
CA GLN A 39 -5.72 -16.43 -4.80
C GLN A 39 -7.25 -16.50 -4.96
N SER A 40 -8.01 -15.85 -4.07
CA SER A 40 -9.49 -15.97 -4.00
C SER A 40 -10.25 -15.74 -5.30
N ILE A 41 -9.75 -14.91 -6.20
CA ILE A 41 -10.39 -14.63 -7.50
C ILE A 41 -10.14 -15.78 -8.50
N ALA A 42 -8.95 -16.38 -8.45
CA ALA A 42 -8.54 -17.44 -9.38
C ALA A 42 -8.88 -18.84 -8.88
N ASP A 43 -8.87 -19.05 -7.56
CA ASP A 43 -9.10 -20.32 -6.91
C ASP A 43 -10.15 -20.18 -5.78
N PRO A 44 -11.41 -20.58 -6.04
CA PRO A 44 -12.47 -20.55 -5.03
C PRO A 44 -12.25 -21.53 -3.86
N SER A 45 -11.35 -22.51 -4.00
CA SER A 45 -11.09 -23.53 -2.98
C SER A 45 -10.39 -22.98 -1.73
N VAL A 46 -9.83 -21.76 -1.82
CA VAL A 46 -9.18 -21.09 -0.68
C VAL A 46 -10.17 -20.68 0.41
N SER A 47 -11.48 -20.66 0.13
CA SER A 47 -12.52 -20.21 1.06
C SER A 47 -12.47 -20.92 2.41
N SER A 48 -12.35 -22.25 2.45
CA SER A 48 -12.25 -23.00 3.71
C SER A 48 -10.99 -22.65 4.49
N ALA A 49 -9.85 -22.52 3.82
CA ALA A 49 -8.59 -22.14 4.45
C ALA A 49 -8.64 -20.71 5.03
N VAL A 50 -9.33 -19.79 4.35
CA VAL A 50 -9.55 -18.42 4.86
C VAL A 50 -10.43 -18.44 6.10
N ILE A 51 -11.59 -19.10 6.02
CA ILE A 51 -12.53 -19.23 7.14
C ILE A 51 -11.83 -19.87 8.34
N ASP A 52 -11.11 -20.98 8.13
CA ASP A 52 -10.38 -21.69 9.19
C ASP A 52 -9.31 -20.79 9.83
N LEU A 53 -8.54 -20.06 9.02
CA LEU A 53 -7.48 -19.19 9.52
C LEU A 53 -8.06 -18.05 10.37
N VAL A 54 -9.10 -17.36 9.89
CA VAL A 54 -9.74 -16.23 10.57
C VAL A 54 -10.48 -16.68 11.83
N ASN A 55 -11.20 -17.80 11.78
CA ASN A 55 -12.05 -18.25 12.89
C ASN A 55 -11.28 -19.02 13.96
N SER A 56 -10.05 -19.46 13.68
CA SER A 56 -9.25 -20.20 14.65
C SER A 56 -8.82 -19.31 15.82
N GLN A 57 -8.87 -19.84 17.04
CA GLN A 57 -8.32 -19.17 18.23
C GLN A 57 -6.80 -18.93 18.15
N ASN A 58 -6.12 -19.53 17.15
CA ASN A 58 -4.69 -19.38 16.88
C ASN A 58 -4.39 -18.41 15.71
N GLY A 59 -5.41 -17.83 15.07
CA GLY A 59 -5.31 -16.78 14.06
C GLY A 59 -4.90 -15.45 14.68
N LEU A 60 -3.85 -15.45 15.50
CA LEU A 60 -3.24 -14.23 16.00
C LEU A 60 -2.72 -13.47 14.79
N PHE A 61 -3.34 -12.35 14.44
CA PHE A 61 -2.88 -11.48 13.35
C PHE A 61 -2.18 -10.23 13.91
N ILE A 62 -1.63 -9.40 13.03
CA ILE A 62 -1.18 -8.04 13.36
C ILE A 62 -2.42 -7.16 13.59
N GLU A 63 -2.61 -6.65 14.80
CA GLU A 63 -3.82 -5.91 15.23
C GLU A 63 -3.57 -4.42 15.53
N ASP A 64 -2.33 -4.02 15.81
CA ASP A 64 -2.00 -2.65 16.19
C ASP A 64 -0.59 -2.22 15.73
N GLU A 65 -0.23 -0.95 15.95
CA GLU A 65 1.04 -0.38 15.53
C GLU A 65 2.27 -1.03 16.20
N SER A 66 2.15 -1.48 17.46
CA SER A 66 3.26 -2.15 18.15
C SER A 66 3.60 -3.52 17.54
N GLN A 67 2.67 -4.09 16.76
CA GLN A 67 2.79 -5.38 16.09
C GLN A 67 3.13 -5.24 14.60
N LEU A 68 3.28 -4.01 14.10
CA LEU A 68 3.55 -3.73 12.69
C LEU A 68 4.82 -4.44 12.22
N ALA A 69 4.72 -5.23 11.16
CA ALA A 69 5.90 -5.87 10.57
C ALA A 69 6.64 -4.84 9.71
N ARG A 70 7.76 -4.34 10.22
CA ARG A 70 8.51 -3.23 9.62
C ARG A 70 10.01 -3.31 9.86
N ILE A 71 10.76 -2.67 8.98
CA ILE A 71 12.18 -2.37 9.17
C ILE A 71 12.27 -0.89 9.52
N ARG A 72 12.85 -0.59 10.68
CA ARG A 72 12.98 0.79 11.16
C ARG A 72 14.26 1.44 10.70
N PHE A 73 14.21 2.75 10.48
CA PHE A 73 15.34 3.56 10.09
C PHE A 73 15.48 4.74 11.05
N GLN A 74 16.71 5.03 11.48
CA GLN A 74 16.96 6.15 12.41
C GLN A 74 17.11 7.49 11.69
N GLY A 75 17.26 7.48 10.36
CA GLY A 75 17.34 8.70 9.57
C GLY A 75 18.67 9.46 9.71
N GLU A 76 19.71 8.80 10.22
CA GLU A 76 21.02 9.42 10.47
C GLU A 76 21.67 9.93 9.18
N THR A 77 22.27 11.11 9.17
CA THR A 77 22.79 11.67 7.91
C THR A 77 23.89 10.79 7.33
N GLY A 78 23.67 10.27 6.12
CA GLY A 78 24.61 9.41 5.40
C GLY A 78 24.67 7.96 5.89
N GLN A 79 23.85 7.55 6.86
CA GLN A 79 23.79 6.18 7.39
C GLN A 79 22.34 5.83 7.78
N ASN A 80 21.93 4.57 7.67
CA ASN A 80 20.62 4.14 8.20
C ASN A 80 19.41 5.01 7.75
N TRP A 81 19.45 5.48 6.50
CA TRP A 81 18.31 6.10 5.84
C TRP A 81 17.36 5.04 5.30
N ASN A 82 16.07 5.34 5.32
CA ASN A 82 15.11 4.64 4.50
C ASN A 82 15.66 4.53 3.06
N PRO A 83 15.65 3.34 2.43
CA PRO A 83 16.28 3.13 1.13
C PRO A 83 15.63 3.94 0.00
N MET A 84 14.32 4.18 0.08
CA MET A 84 13.60 5.07 -0.84
C MET A 84 14.08 6.51 -0.65
N TYR A 85 14.27 6.92 0.61
CA TYR A 85 14.82 8.22 0.92
C TYR A 85 16.23 8.39 0.34
N ALA A 86 17.14 7.48 0.70
CA ALA A 86 18.53 7.47 0.26
C ALA A 86 18.66 7.50 -1.27
N ARG A 87 17.82 6.75 -1.99
CA ARG A 87 17.86 6.67 -3.46
C ARG A 87 17.49 7.98 -4.15
N ARG A 88 16.56 8.76 -3.60
CA ARG A 88 16.25 10.11 -4.13
C ARG A 88 17.41 11.06 -3.85
N GLU A 89 17.89 11.11 -2.61
CA GLU A 89 18.87 12.12 -2.18
C GLU A 89 20.27 11.90 -2.76
N GLN A 90 20.63 10.66 -3.03
CA GLN A 90 21.98 10.29 -3.52
C GLN A 90 21.96 9.67 -4.92
N GLY A 91 20.79 9.56 -5.55
CA GLY A 91 20.62 8.90 -6.83
C GLY A 91 20.19 9.86 -7.94
N VAL A 92 19.07 9.54 -8.59
CA VAL A 92 18.67 10.16 -9.85
C VAL A 92 17.96 11.51 -9.70
N GLY A 93 17.64 11.94 -8.46
CA GLY A 93 16.86 13.16 -8.17
C GLY A 93 15.38 12.89 -7.88
N GLN A 94 14.59 13.95 -7.74
CA GLN A 94 13.19 13.89 -7.32
C GLN A 94 12.24 13.53 -8.47
N PHE A 95 11.82 12.27 -8.52
CA PHE A 95 10.78 11.78 -9.44
C PHE A 95 9.47 11.42 -8.72
N TYR A 96 9.44 11.57 -7.40
CA TYR A 96 8.30 11.25 -6.55
C TYR A 96 7.30 12.40 -6.59
N ILE A 97 6.36 12.38 -7.53
CA ILE A 97 5.37 13.45 -7.76
C ILE A 97 3.96 12.90 -7.51
N ALA A 98 3.08 13.73 -6.96
CA ALA A 98 1.69 13.37 -6.73
C ALA A 98 0.97 12.97 -8.04
N SER A 99 0.17 11.91 -7.97
CA SER A 99 -0.58 11.34 -9.08
C SER A 99 -1.96 12.01 -9.17
N ASN A 100 -2.35 12.53 -10.34
CA ASN A 100 -3.69 13.07 -10.57
C ASN A 100 -4.79 12.03 -10.30
N SER A 101 -4.50 10.73 -10.45
CA SER A 101 -5.45 9.66 -10.12
C SER A 101 -5.72 9.61 -8.61
N ALA A 102 -4.68 9.68 -7.78
CA ALA A 102 -4.78 9.77 -6.32
C ALA A 102 -5.49 11.05 -5.89
N ILE A 103 -5.05 12.20 -6.41
CA ILE A 103 -5.64 13.50 -6.08
C ILE A 103 -7.12 13.53 -6.44
N THR A 104 -7.50 13.11 -7.65
CA THR A 104 -8.89 13.14 -8.10
C THR A 104 -9.75 12.26 -7.20
N LYS A 105 -9.35 11.00 -6.97
CA LYS A 105 -10.14 10.07 -6.15
C LYS A 105 -10.29 10.55 -4.71
N MET A 106 -9.20 11.02 -4.10
CA MET A 106 -9.24 11.51 -2.72
C MET A 106 -10.02 12.83 -2.60
N THR A 107 -10.00 13.67 -3.64
CA THR A 107 -10.83 14.89 -3.68
C THR A 107 -12.31 14.56 -3.82
N GLU A 108 -12.67 13.59 -4.67
CA GLU A 108 -14.07 13.10 -4.80
C GLU A 108 -14.62 12.56 -3.49
N LEU A 109 -13.76 11.92 -2.68
CA LEU A 109 -14.11 11.36 -1.37
C LEU A 109 -13.97 12.36 -0.23
N SER A 110 -13.63 13.63 -0.50
CA SER A 110 -13.30 14.62 0.53
C SER A 110 -12.30 14.08 1.58
N ASP A 111 -11.34 13.26 1.16
CA ASP A 111 -10.50 12.45 2.04
C ASP A 111 -9.47 13.32 2.79
N PRO A 112 -9.54 13.43 4.13
CA PRO A 112 -8.63 14.26 4.93
C PRO A 112 -7.16 13.84 4.84
N ARG A 113 -6.86 12.61 4.40
CA ARG A 113 -5.48 12.13 4.26
C ARG A 113 -4.74 12.81 3.10
N LEU A 114 -5.45 13.42 2.16
CA LEU A 114 -4.85 14.03 0.96
C LEU A 114 -3.81 15.10 1.32
N SER A 115 -4.15 15.99 2.25
CA SER A 115 -3.26 17.05 2.73
C SER A 115 -2.19 16.58 3.71
N VAL A 116 -2.29 15.36 4.20
CA VAL A 116 -1.29 14.72 5.06
C VAL A 116 -0.25 13.99 4.21
N ILE A 117 -0.67 13.34 3.12
CA ILE A 117 0.20 12.57 2.22
C ILE A 117 1.00 13.47 1.28
N TYR A 118 0.41 14.58 0.81
CA TYR A 118 1.04 15.47 -0.18
C TYR A 118 1.19 16.90 0.33
N ASN A 119 2.35 17.50 0.03
CA ASN A 119 2.57 18.92 0.21
C ASN A 119 1.85 19.71 -0.90
N VAL A 120 1.44 20.95 -0.59
CA VAL A 120 1.00 21.89 -1.63
C VAL A 120 2.17 22.27 -2.54
N ALA A 121 1.88 22.52 -3.80
CA ALA A 121 2.85 23.07 -4.74
C ALA A 121 3.11 24.55 -4.41
N ASP A 122 4.39 24.95 -4.33
CA ASP A 122 4.79 26.28 -3.87
C ASP A 122 4.15 27.41 -4.69
N LYS A 123 3.98 27.23 -6.00
CA LYS A 123 3.46 28.30 -6.87
C LYS A 123 1.95 28.46 -6.82
N THR A 124 1.20 27.38 -6.58
CA THR A 124 -0.27 27.43 -6.58
C THR A 124 -0.87 27.50 -5.19
N GLY A 125 -0.14 27.04 -4.16
CA GLY A 125 -0.67 26.85 -2.82
C GLY A 125 -1.72 25.74 -2.72
N THR A 126 -1.82 24.88 -3.75
CA THR A 126 -2.77 23.77 -3.84
C THR A 126 -2.04 22.47 -4.15
N ILE A 127 -2.72 21.33 -4.00
CA ILE A 127 -2.15 20.04 -4.38
C ILE A 127 -2.28 19.86 -5.89
N VAL A 128 -1.15 19.69 -6.58
CA VAL A 128 -1.06 19.61 -8.05
C VAL A 128 -0.30 18.36 -8.45
N GLY A 129 -0.94 17.46 -9.19
CA GLY A 129 -0.31 16.23 -9.66
C GLY A 129 0.01 16.23 -11.15
N ILE A 130 0.48 15.08 -11.61
CA ILE A 130 0.71 14.79 -13.02
C ILE A 130 -0.11 13.58 -13.47
N ASP A 131 -0.30 13.44 -14.77
CA ASP A 131 -0.96 12.28 -15.38
C ASP A 131 0.03 11.11 -15.56
N GLN A 132 -0.46 9.91 -15.26
CA GLN A 132 0.37 8.71 -15.17
C GLN A 132 0.65 8.19 -16.57
N GLY A 133 1.93 7.96 -16.87
CA GLY A 133 2.37 7.48 -18.19
C GLY A 133 2.42 8.57 -19.27
N ASP A 134 2.18 9.84 -18.94
CA ASP A 134 2.39 10.94 -19.89
C ASP A 134 3.90 11.12 -20.16
N ILE A 135 4.26 11.04 -21.45
CA ILE A 135 5.62 11.22 -21.97
C ILE A 135 5.79 12.62 -22.60
N VAL A 136 4.69 13.31 -22.90
CA VAL A 136 4.63 14.43 -23.84
C VAL A 136 4.80 15.78 -23.14
N ASN A 137 4.49 15.90 -21.85
CA ASN A 137 4.57 17.17 -21.09
C ASN A 137 5.66 17.22 -20.02
N ARG A 138 6.80 16.53 -20.20
CA ARG A 138 7.90 16.57 -19.21
C ARG A 138 8.91 17.70 -19.43
N GLN A 139 8.75 18.51 -20.47
CA GLN A 139 9.58 19.70 -20.67
C GLN A 139 9.17 20.77 -19.67
N GLU A 140 9.94 20.85 -18.57
CA GLU A 140 9.93 21.91 -17.55
C GLU A 140 8.81 21.86 -16.51
N LEU A 141 8.65 20.75 -15.78
CA LEU A 141 8.09 20.86 -14.42
C LEU A 141 9.16 21.54 -13.56
N ALA A 142 9.08 22.86 -13.39
CA ALA A 142 10.01 23.57 -12.53
C ALA A 142 9.71 23.22 -11.06
N ALA A 143 10.72 23.38 -10.20
CA ALA A 143 10.51 23.26 -8.77
C ALA A 143 9.34 24.17 -8.33
N GLY A 144 8.40 23.59 -7.58
CA GLY A 144 7.21 24.28 -7.08
C GLY A 144 5.98 24.27 -7.99
N ASP A 145 6.05 23.71 -9.22
CA ASP A 145 4.87 23.56 -10.10
C ASP A 145 3.99 22.36 -9.72
N VAL A 146 4.54 21.38 -9.03
CA VAL A 146 3.88 20.12 -8.68
C VAL A 146 4.06 19.79 -7.20
N SER A 147 3.12 19.01 -6.70
CA SER A 147 3.12 18.50 -5.34
C SER A 147 4.01 17.28 -5.20
N PHE A 148 4.76 17.29 -4.11
CA PHE A 148 5.60 16.18 -3.69
C PHE A 148 5.02 15.51 -2.44
N PRO A 149 5.39 14.25 -2.15
CA PRO A 149 5.05 13.61 -0.89
C PRO A 149 5.50 14.46 0.31
N SER A 150 4.69 14.44 1.37
CA SER A 150 5.05 15.01 2.67
C SER A 150 6.11 14.15 3.37
N SER A 151 6.60 14.61 4.53
CA SER A 151 7.50 13.82 5.37
C SER A 151 6.87 12.53 5.89
N VAL A 152 5.54 12.45 5.98
CA VAL A 152 4.82 11.24 6.41
C VAL A 152 5.01 10.11 5.39
N ALA A 153 4.88 10.43 4.11
CA ALA A 153 5.11 9.48 3.03
C ALA A 153 6.60 9.38 2.64
N TYR A 154 7.40 10.39 2.93
CA TYR A 154 8.77 10.49 2.44
C TYR A 154 9.71 11.18 3.44
N GLY A 155 10.34 10.39 4.31
CA GLY A 155 11.27 10.85 5.33
C GLY A 155 12.48 9.93 5.52
N PRO A 156 13.62 10.45 6.01
CA PRO A 156 14.85 9.66 6.18
C PRO A 156 14.71 8.56 7.22
N ALA A 157 13.84 8.74 8.21
CA ALA A 157 13.56 7.79 9.29
C ALA A 157 12.26 7.01 9.08
N ASN A 158 11.62 7.10 7.90
CA ASN A 158 10.38 6.36 7.66
C ASN A 158 10.66 4.86 7.66
N ASP A 159 9.79 4.11 8.31
CA ASP A 159 9.87 2.66 8.33
C ASP A 159 9.59 2.08 6.94
N VAL A 160 10.23 0.97 6.59
CA VAL A 160 9.79 0.11 5.49
C VAL A 160 8.78 -0.88 6.04
N ILE A 161 7.51 -0.69 5.69
CA ILE A 161 6.41 -1.52 6.17
C ILE A 161 6.28 -2.76 5.28
N LEU A 162 6.38 -3.95 5.87
CA LEU A 162 6.18 -5.22 5.18
C LEU A 162 4.71 -5.65 5.23
N THR A 163 4.07 -5.48 6.38
CA THR A 163 2.63 -5.72 6.57
C THR A 163 2.13 -4.88 7.74
N SER A 164 1.05 -4.15 7.51
CA SER A 164 0.42 -3.27 8.50
C SER A 164 -0.83 -3.87 9.12
N HIS A 165 -1.24 -3.34 10.28
CA HIS A 165 -2.49 -3.75 10.92
C HIS A 165 -3.71 -3.33 10.11
N TRP A 166 -3.73 -2.11 9.53
CA TRP A 166 -4.82 -1.68 8.64
C TRP A 166 -4.95 -2.57 7.40
N GLU A 167 -3.82 -3.01 6.81
CA GLU A 167 -3.85 -3.96 5.70
C GLU A 167 -4.53 -5.28 6.09
N VAL A 168 -4.19 -5.80 7.26
CA VAL A 168 -4.74 -7.05 7.80
C VAL A 168 -6.23 -6.90 8.09
N MET A 169 -6.65 -5.78 8.68
CA MET A 169 -8.06 -5.48 8.92
C MET A 169 -8.85 -5.38 7.60
N PHE A 170 -8.29 -4.74 6.56
CA PHE A 170 -8.92 -4.77 5.23
C PHE A 170 -9.03 -6.17 4.64
N LEU A 171 -8.01 -7.02 4.83
CA LEU A 171 -8.05 -8.42 4.38
C LEU A 171 -9.12 -9.22 5.12
N ARG A 172 -9.31 -8.98 6.42
CA ARG A 172 -10.34 -9.62 7.25
C ARG A 172 -11.74 -9.14 6.90
N ALA A 173 -11.92 -7.83 6.68
CA ALA A 173 -13.18 -7.28 6.17
C ALA A 173 -13.57 -7.92 4.83
N GLU A 174 -12.60 -8.08 3.92
CA GLU A 174 -12.85 -8.74 2.64
C GLU A 174 -13.10 -10.25 2.79
N ALA A 175 -12.38 -10.92 3.69
CA ALA A 175 -12.57 -12.34 3.97
C ALA A 175 -13.99 -12.62 4.44
N ASP A 176 -14.49 -11.82 5.39
CA ASP A 176 -15.86 -11.91 5.86
C ASP A 176 -16.87 -11.65 4.73
N MET A 177 -16.67 -10.55 4.01
CA MET A 177 -17.52 -10.15 2.88
C MET A 177 -17.63 -11.20 1.77
N ARG A 178 -16.55 -11.97 1.51
CA ARG A 178 -16.53 -13.00 0.47
C ARG A 178 -16.98 -14.35 0.96
N PHE A 179 -16.62 -14.73 2.18
CA PHE A 179 -16.66 -16.12 2.63
C PHE A 179 -17.48 -16.35 3.92
N GLY A 180 -17.86 -15.29 4.64
CA GLY A 180 -18.60 -15.38 5.89
C GLY A 180 -17.75 -15.95 7.01
N THR A 181 -16.83 -15.14 7.52
CA THR A 181 -15.98 -15.48 8.66
C THR A 181 -16.71 -15.13 9.97
N ASN A 182 -16.02 -15.24 11.12
CA ASN A 182 -16.56 -14.81 12.40
C ASN A 182 -16.30 -13.32 12.69
N ASP A 183 -15.56 -12.63 11.81
CA ASP A 183 -15.40 -11.18 11.89
C ASP A 183 -16.70 -10.46 11.47
N ASP A 184 -16.79 -9.18 11.79
CA ASP A 184 -17.80 -8.28 11.22
C ASP A 184 -17.14 -7.43 10.13
N GLU A 185 -17.54 -7.63 8.86
CA GLU A 185 -17.00 -6.90 7.71
C GLU A 185 -17.05 -5.36 7.86
N THR A 186 -18.09 -4.83 8.52
CA THR A 186 -18.27 -3.38 8.72
C THR A 186 -17.33 -2.88 9.81
N GLU A 187 -17.21 -3.62 10.92
CA GLU A 187 -16.28 -3.29 12.01
C GLU A 187 -14.83 -3.33 11.52
N MET A 188 -14.42 -4.39 10.81
CA MET A 188 -13.06 -4.54 10.30
C MET A 188 -12.70 -3.47 9.27
N PHE A 189 -13.63 -3.10 8.38
CA PHE A 189 -13.40 -2.01 7.43
C PHE A 189 -13.20 -0.66 8.15
N ASN A 190 -14.08 -0.34 9.09
CA ASN A 190 -14.01 0.93 9.84
C ASN A 190 -12.74 0.99 10.69
N ALA A 191 -12.36 -0.13 11.32
CA ALA A 191 -11.12 -0.27 12.07
C ALA A 191 -9.90 -0.05 11.17
N ALA A 192 -9.88 -0.63 9.97
CA ALA A 192 -8.78 -0.47 9.02
C ALA A 192 -8.57 0.99 8.58
N VAL A 193 -9.66 1.69 8.25
CA VAL A 193 -9.58 3.12 7.88
C VAL A 193 -9.09 3.95 9.06
N THR A 194 -9.68 3.74 10.25
CA THR A 194 -9.29 4.47 11.47
C THR A 194 -7.82 4.26 11.81
N ALA A 195 -7.36 3.01 11.80
CA ALA A 195 -5.97 2.63 12.01
C ALA A 195 -4.98 3.38 11.10
N HIS A 196 -5.30 3.51 9.82
CA HIS A 196 -4.46 4.27 8.90
C HIS A 196 -4.49 5.77 9.17
N PHE A 197 -5.65 6.35 9.50
CA PHE A 197 -5.76 7.75 9.89
C PHE A 197 -4.90 8.05 11.12
N ASP A 198 -4.97 7.20 12.13
CA ASP A 198 -4.16 7.32 13.34
C ASP A 198 -2.67 7.21 13.03
N TYR A 199 -2.27 6.24 12.20
CA TYR A 199 -0.86 6.04 11.82
C TYR A 199 -0.25 7.26 11.13
N ILE A 200 -0.99 7.90 10.21
CA ILE A 200 -0.47 9.07 9.47
C ILE A 200 -0.72 10.40 10.19
N GLY A 201 -1.44 10.40 11.32
CA GLY A 201 -1.81 11.60 12.06
C GLY A 201 -2.90 12.45 11.38
N ALA A 202 -3.76 11.83 10.56
CA ALA A 202 -4.91 12.50 9.94
C ALA A 202 -6.12 12.54 10.89
N THR A 203 -6.95 13.57 10.78
CA THR A 203 -8.20 13.66 11.57
C THR A 203 -9.34 12.94 10.85
N LEU A 204 -9.92 11.92 11.48
CA LEU A 204 -11.01 11.13 10.90
C LEU A 204 -12.33 11.90 10.76
N GLY A 205 -12.72 12.66 11.79
CA GLY A 205 -13.98 13.41 11.80
C GLY A 205 -15.20 12.50 11.52
N ASN A 206 -16.03 12.90 10.56
CA ASN A 206 -17.23 12.16 10.17
C ASN A 206 -17.02 11.28 8.91
N TYR A 207 -15.78 11.11 8.45
CA TYR A 207 -15.45 10.50 7.15
C TYR A 207 -16.12 9.13 6.91
N LEU A 208 -16.11 8.25 7.92
CA LEU A 208 -16.76 6.92 7.85
C LEU A 208 -18.30 6.94 7.92
N SER A 209 -18.88 8.09 8.24
CA SER A 209 -20.33 8.28 8.34
C SER A 209 -20.92 9.13 7.21
N THR A 210 -20.09 9.83 6.43
CA THR A 210 -20.53 10.73 5.35
C THR A 210 -19.95 10.39 3.99
N GLU A 211 -18.64 10.18 3.90
CA GLU A 211 -17.95 10.03 2.61
C GLU A 211 -17.76 8.56 2.22
N VAL A 212 -17.42 7.72 3.20
CA VAL A 212 -17.04 6.31 2.99
C VAL A 212 -17.80 5.43 3.96
N VAL A 213 -19.12 5.37 3.76
CA VAL A 213 -20.02 4.54 4.56
C VAL A 213 -20.00 3.10 4.03
N TYR A 214 -19.53 2.17 4.86
CA TYR A 214 -19.63 0.75 4.54
C TYR A 214 -21.05 0.25 4.82
N ASN A 215 -21.69 -0.37 3.81
CA ASN A 215 -23.03 -0.93 3.95
C ASN A 215 -23.02 -2.42 3.60
N ALA A 216 -23.14 -3.27 4.64
CA ALA A 216 -23.15 -4.72 4.52
C ALA A 216 -24.25 -5.27 3.59
N GLY A 217 -25.35 -4.51 3.41
CA GLY A 217 -26.46 -4.85 2.53
C GLY A 217 -26.26 -4.54 1.05
N GLU A 218 -25.15 -3.91 0.66
CA GLU A 218 -24.81 -3.68 -0.75
C GLU A 218 -24.30 -4.94 -1.46
N SER A 219 -24.19 -4.87 -2.79
CA SER A 219 -23.63 -5.95 -3.57
C SER A 219 -22.17 -6.22 -3.17
N THR A 220 -21.74 -7.49 -3.26
CA THR A 220 -20.34 -7.88 -3.03
C THR A 220 -19.36 -7.05 -3.87
N GLU A 221 -19.78 -6.65 -5.08
CA GLU A 221 -18.98 -5.80 -5.96
C GLU A 221 -18.79 -4.38 -5.41
N ALA A 222 -19.87 -3.73 -4.95
CA ALA A 222 -19.79 -2.39 -4.36
C ALA A 222 -18.93 -2.40 -3.09
N LYS A 223 -19.17 -3.39 -2.21
CA LYS A 223 -18.36 -3.59 -0.99
C LYS A 223 -16.89 -3.86 -1.32
N SER A 224 -16.61 -4.70 -2.30
CA SER A 224 -15.23 -5.01 -2.74
C SER A 224 -14.53 -3.79 -3.34
N ASN A 225 -15.25 -2.94 -4.08
CA ASN A 225 -14.69 -1.72 -4.64
C ASN A 225 -14.32 -0.72 -3.54
N LEU A 226 -15.21 -0.54 -2.56
CA LEU A 226 -14.98 0.36 -1.43
C LEU A 226 -13.75 -0.06 -0.62
N ILE A 227 -13.65 -1.35 -0.28
CA ILE A 227 -12.47 -1.93 0.39
C ILE A 227 -11.22 -1.68 -0.46
N GLY A 228 -11.27 -1.98 -1.76
CA GLY A 228 -10.14 -1.82 -2.68
C GLY A 228 -9.63 -0.38 -2.76
N ILE A 229 -10.54 0.60 -2.86
CA ILE A 229 -10.20 2.03 -2.92
C ILE A 229 -9.57 2.49 -1.60
N GLN A 230 -10.17 2.19 -0.45
CA GLN A 230 -9.63 2.62 0.84
C GLN A 230 -8.29 1.95 1.15
N LYS A 231 -8.14 0.69 0.78
CA LYS A 231 -6.88 -0.06 0.90
C LYS A 231 -5.81 0.53 0.00
N TRP A 232 -6.13 0.86 -1.25
CA TRP A 232 -5.19 1.54 -2.16
C TRP A 232 -4.75 2.91 -1.62
N ILE A 233 -5.69 3.74 -1.14
CA ILE A 233 -5.36 5.02 -0.50
C ILE A 233 -4.41 4.81 0.69
N SER A 234 -4.66 3.79 1.52
CA SER A 234 -3.82 3.47 2.70
C SER A 234 -2.38 3.03 2.38
N PHE A 235 -2.08 2.73 1.11
CA PHE A 235 -0.74 2.32 0.68
C PHE A 235 0.07 3.45 0.04
N ASN A 236 -0.54 4.60 -0.20
CA ASN A 236 0.11 5.76 -0.83
C ASN A 236 1.28 6.25 0.03
N GLY A 237 2.51 6.05 -0.45
CA GLY A 237 3.74 6.49 0.22
C GLY A 237 4.19 5.64 1.40
N LEU A 238 3.54 4.49 1.67
CA LEU A 238 3.87 3.63 2.81
C LEU A 238 4.19 2.18 2.41
N GLN A 239 3.43 1.61 1.48
CA GLN A 239 3.52 0.21 1.06
C GLN A 239 3.26 0.09 -0.46
N GLU A 240 4.00 0.82 -1.27
CA GLU A 240 3.64 1.05 -2.68
C GLU A 240 3.64 -0.22 -3.54
N SER A 241 4.52 -1.18 -3.21
CA SER A 241 4.54 -2.49 -3.86
C SER A 241 3.24 -3.26 -3.61
N GLU A 242 2.74 -3.23 -2.37
CA GLU A 242 1.47 -3.86 -2.00
C GLU A 242 0.29 -3.08 -2.64
N GLY A 243 0.38 -1.75 -2.71
CA GLY A 243 -0.53 -0.90 -3.45
C GLY A 243 -0.72 -1.33 -4.90
N TRP A 244 0.37 -1.55 -5.62
CA TRP A 244 0.29 -2.01 -7.01
C TRP A 244 -0.26 -3.44 -7.15
N ILE A 245 0.13 -4.36 -6.27
CA ILE A 245 -0.35 -5.75 -6.32
C ILE A 245 -1.85 -5.81 -6.04
N GLU A 246 -2.31 -5.15 -4.98
CA GLU A 246 -3.71 -5.17 -4.57
C GLU A 246 -4.59 -4.38 -5.54
N ALA A 247 -4.13 -3.24 -6.05
CA ALA A 247 -4.89 -2.49 -7.06
C ALA A 247 -5.13 -3.33 -8.32
N ARG A 248 -4.15 -4.12 -8.79
CA ARG A 248 -4.37 -5.06 -9.91
C ARG A 248 -5.38 -6.15 -9.58
N ARG A 249 -5.43 -6.61 -8.32
CA ARG A 249 -6.37 -7.64 -7.87
C ARG A 249 -7.81 -7.11 -7.84
N PHE A 250 -8.00 -5.89 -7.35
CA PHE A 250 -9.32 -5.26 -7.25
C PHE A 250 -9.78 -4.58 -8.54
N ASN A 251 -8.87 -4.30 -9.49
CA ASN A 251 -9.21 -3.67 -10.76
C ASN A 251 -9.95 -4.66 -11.68
N THR A 252 -11.28 -4.58 -11.70
CA THR A 252 -12.15 -5.39 -12.57
C THR A 252 -12.73 -4.53 -13.69
N SER A 253 -13.27 -5.17 -14.73
CA SER A 253 -13.93 -4.45 -15.84
C SER A 253 -15.18 -3.69 -15.41
N SER A 254 -15.81 -4.13 -14.33
CA SER A 254 -17.04 -3.57 -13.78
C SER A 254 -16.77 -2.59 -12.64
N SER A 255 -15.56 -2.60 -12.08
CA SER A 255 -15.09 -1.65 -11.07
C SER A 255 -13.62 -1.29 -11.27
N PRO A 256 -13.31 -0.40 -12.24
CA PRO A 256 -11.93 -0.01 -12.50
C PRO A 256 -11.40 0.91 -11.40
N ILE A 257 -10.30 0.52 -10.75
CA ILE A 257 -9.58 1.38 -9.80
C ILE A 257 -8.74 2.43 -10.54
N PHE A 258 -8.20 2.06 -11.71
CA PHE A 258 -7.44 2.96 -12.56
C PHE A 258 -8.28 3.40 -13.76
N THR A 259 -8.66 4.67 -13.79
CA THR A 259 -9.40 5.28 -14.91
C THR A 259 -8.52 6.32 -15.61
N GLY A 260 -8.23 6.11 -16.90
CA GLY A 260 -7.44 7.03 -17.74
C GLY A 260 -5.91 6.81 -17.66
N GLY A 261 -5.25 6.68 -18.82
CA GLY A 261 -3.81 6.47 -18.95
C GLY A 261 -3.40 5.03 -19.32
N ALA A 262 -2.28 4.88 -20.03
CA ALA A 262 -1.74 3.58 -20.42
C ALA A 262 -1.08 2.90 -19.20
N THR A 263 -1.80 2.01 -18.53
CA THR A 263 -1.27 1.23 -17.40
C THR A 263 -0.66 -0.09 -17.90
N PRO A 264 0.67 -0.31 -17.81
CA PRO A 264 1.26 -1.60 -18.09
C PRO A 264 0.88 -2.60 -16.98
N ILE A 265 0.29 -3.73 -17.37
CA ILE A 265 -0.24 -4.75 -16.44
C ILE A 265 0.85 -5.75 -15.96
N LEU A 266 2.02 -5.79 -16.60
CA LEU A 266 3.14 -6.68 -16.24
C LEU A 266 4.52 -6.02 -16.46
N ILE A 267 5.50 -6.51 -15.67
CA ILE A 267 6.93 -6.29 -15.88
C ILE A 267 7.46 -7.43 -16.78
N PRO A 268 8.13 -7.15 -17.90
CA PRO A 268 8.75 -8.19 -18.71
C PRO A 268 9.88 -8.89 -17.94
N HIS A 269 10.00 -10.21 -18.11
CA HIS A 269 11.21 -10.95 -17.73
C HIS A 269 12.36 -10.47 -18.63
N GLN A 270 13.40 -9.85 -18.07
CA GLN A 270 14.59 -9.45 -18.84
C GLN A 270 15.66 -10.53 -18.77
N ASP A 271 15.88 -11.19 -19.91
CA ASP A 271 17.09 -11.93 -20.17
C ASP A 271 18.27 -10.94 -20.29
N HIS A 272 19.26 -11.13 -19.43
CA HIS A 272 20.63 -10.59 -19.47
C HIS A 272 20.87 -9.10 -19.16
N ASN A 273 21.47 -8.90 -17.96
CA ASN A 273 22.43 -7.85 -17.60
C ASN A 273 22.08 -6.39 -17.92
N TRP A 274 21.08 -5.79 -17.26
CA TRP A 274 21.12 -4.37 -16.82
C TRP A 274 20.22 -4.18 -15.58
N GLN A 275 20.61 -3.24 -14.71
CA GLN A 275 20.11 -3.04 -13.34
C GLN A 275 18.58 -2.83 -13.24
N MET A 276 17.97 -3.53 -12.28
CA MET A 276 16.58 -3.47 -11.82
C MET A 276 15.88 -2.13 -12.11
N ALA A 277 14.96 -2.12 -13.09
CA ALA A 277 14.07 -1.00 -13.34
C ALA A 277 12.99 -0.95 -12.24
N TYR A 278 12.97 0.18 -11.55
CA TYR A 278 12.35 0.41 -10.24
C TYR A 278 10.81 0.37 -10.27
N PHE A 279 10.25 -0.27 -9.25
CA PHE A 279 8.82 -0.38 -8.98
C PHE A 279 8.27 0.93 -8.41
N GLN A 280 7.32 1.57 -9.11
CA GLN A 280 6.33 2.42 -8.44
C GLN A 280 5.12 2.77 -9.33
N LEU A 281 3.93 2.49 -8.81
CA LEU A 281 2.72 3.27 -9.09
C LEU A 281 2.29 3.71 -7.68
N ASP A 282 2.51 4.94 -7.21
CA ASP A 282 2.22 6.24 -7.81
C ASP A 282 3.43 7.21 -7.89
N ILE A 283 4.61 6.71 -8.27
CA ILE A 283 5.81 7.52 -8.56
C ILE A 283 6.38 7.16 -9.94
N CYS A 284 6.48 8.15 -10.83
CA CYS A 284 6.87 7.91 -12.22
C CYS A 284 8.35 7.51 -12.36
N ILE A 285 8.64 6.27 -12.78
CA ILE A 285 9.97 5.84 -13.26
C ILE A 285 9.88 5.25 -14.69
N HIS A 286 10.84 5.61 -15.53
CA HIS A 286 10.90 5.37 -16.98
C HIS A 286 11.69 4.10 -17.36
N LYS A 287 11.11 3.15 -18.12
CA LYS A 287 11.56 2.72 -19.47
C LYS A 287 10.77 1.54 -20.08
N GLN A 288 10.47 1.73 -21.37
CA GLN A 288 10.00 0.84 -22.46
C GLN A 288 9.77 -0.66 -22.17
N SER A 289 8.49 -1.09 -22.15
CA SER A 289 7.91 -2.06 -23.10
C SER A 289 6.46 -2.38 -22.71
N LEU A 290 5.54 -2.27 -23.67
CA LEU A 290 4.10 -2.55 -23.52
C LEU A 290 3.83 -4.00 -23.91
N ILE A 291 3.44 -4.87 -22.98
CA ILE A 291 2.83 -6.18 -23.29
C ILE A 291 1.74 -6.50 -22.26
N SER A 292 0.54 -6.82 -22.75
CA SER A 292 -0.61 -7.29 -21.96
C SER A 292 -0.67 -8.81 -22.04
N ILE A 293 -0.43 -9.50 -20.91
CA ILE A 293 -0.71 -10.92 -20.72
C ILE A 293 -1.43 -11.06 -19.38
N ARG A 294 -2.59 -11.73 -19.36
CA ARG A 294 -3.27 -12.13 -18.12
C ARG A 294 -2.57 -13.37 -17.57
N ILE A 295 -2.15 -13.35 -16.31
CA ILE A 295 -1.58 -14.52 -15.63
C ILE A 295 -2.74 -15.50 -15.38
N MET A 296 -2.71 -16.63 -16.07
CA MET A 296 -3.50 -17.82 -15.78
C MET A 296 -2.55 -18.81 -15.11
N PHE A 297 -2.71 -19.04 -13.81
CA PHE A 297 -2.05 -20.14 -13.14
C PHE A 297 -2.75 -21.44 -13.59
N LEU A 298 -2.17 -22.11 -14.58
CA LEU A 298 -2.46 -23.51 -14.86
C LEU A 298 -1.48 -24.36 -14.03
N LEU A 299 -2.05 -25.35 -13.33
CA LEU A 299 -1.37 -26.44 -12.63
C LEU A 299 -0.37 -27.17 -13.54
#